data_AF-A0A4C1ZPF4-F1
#
_entry.id   AF-A0A4C1ZPF4-F1
#
_cell.length_a   1.000
_cell.length_b   1.000
_cell.length_c   1.000
_cell.angle_alpha   90.00
_cell.angle_beta   90.00
_cell.angle_gamma   90.00
#
_symmetry.space_group_name_H-M   'P 1'
#
loop_
_entity.id
_entity.type
_entity.pdbx_description
1 polymer ?
#
loop_
_entity_poly.entity_id
_entity_poly.type
_entity_poly.pdbx_seq_one_letter_code
_entity_poly.pdbx_strand_id
1 'polypeptide(L)'
;MRIRLVMTYASPVFAYAQPDALYNLQIVQNKFCRTAADVLWYVKNSVLYRDLELPTISKYMKDASERFFYTASSHPNPLLVSVVSYEPPPLHFFCRRPRSVLLDPPDDLTVEVEN
;
A
#
# COMPACT_ATOMS: atom_id res chain seq x y z
N MET A 1 -3.19 -8.11 19.41
CA MET A 1 -1.97 -7.47 18.86
C MET A 1 -1.24 -8.45 17.93
N ARG A 2 -1.69 -8.62 16.68
CA ARG A 2 -1.02 -9.48 15.67
C ARG A 2 -1.07 -8.92 14.25
N ILE A 3 -2.03 -8.05 13.95
CA ILE A 3 -2.22 -7.46 12.62
C ILE A 3 -1.15 -6.41 12.30
N ARG A 4 -0.76 -5.59 13.28
CA ARG A 4 0.21 -4.50 13.10
C ARG A 4 1.60 -5.00 12.67
N LEU A 5 2.07 -6.12 13.24
CA LEU A 5 3.37 -6.70 12.89
C LEU A 5 3.41 -7.21 11.46
N VAL A 6 2.33 -7.86 11.01
CA VAL A 6 2.22 -8.38 9.64
C VAL A 6 2.20 -7.24 8.62
N MET A 7 1.44 -6.18 8.88
CA MET A 7 1.37 -5.02 7.99
C MET A 7 2.69 -4.24 7.91
N THR A 8 3.42 -4.10 9.02
CA THR A 8 4.70 -3.36 9.04
C THR A 8 5.84 -4.19 8.46
N TYR A 9 5.93 -5.48 8.78
CA TYR A 9 7.01 -6.34 8.28
C TYR A 9 6.85 -6.66 6.78
N ALA A 10 5.61 -6.89 6.31
CA ALA A 10 5.33 -7.13 4.91
C ALA A 10 5.08 -5.83 4.10
N SER A 11 5.15 -4.64 4.73
CA SER A 11 5.03 -3.34 4.05
C SER A 11 5.89 -3.19 2.78
N PRO A 12 7.15 -3.66 2.75
CA PRO A 12 7.97 -3.60 1.54
C PRO A 12 7.42 -4.51 0.45
N VAL A 13 6.86 -5.67 0.83
CA VAL A 13 6.24 -6.63 -0.09
C VAL A 13 4.92 -6.10 -0.66
N PHE A 14 4.17 -5.32 0.14
CA PHE A 14 2.92 -4.70 -0.30
C PHE A 14 3.13 -3.54 -1.28
N ALA A 15 4.29 -2.89 -1.29
CA ALA A 15 4.69 -1.99 -2.38
C ALA A 15 4.70 -2.71 -3.73
N TYR A 16 4.82 -4.05 -3.70
CA TYR A 16 4.75 -4.92 -4.87
C TYR A 16 3.44 -5.67 -5.03
N ALA A 17 2.38 -5.33 -4.28
CA ALA A 17 1.09 -5.97 -4.42
C ALA A 17 0.38 -5.53 -5.70
N GLN A 18 -0.29 -6.47 -6.37
CA GLN A 18 -1.09 -6.18 -7.56
C GLN A 18 -2.25 -5.23 -7.17
N PRO A 19 -2.61 -4.24 -8.02
CA PRO A 19 -3.69 -3.28 -7.74
C PRO A 19 -5.02 -3.94 -7.33
N ASP A 20 -5.36 -5.08 -7.92
CA ASP A 20 -6.56 -5.85 -7.59
C ASP A 20 -6.59 -6.32 -6.12
N ALA A 21 -5.44 -6.69 -5.55
CA ALA A 21 -5.33 -7.09 -4.15
C ALA A 21 -5.52 -5.89 -3.21
N LEU A 22 -4.98 -4.72 -3.59
CA LEU A 22 -5.17 -3.47 -2.84
C LEU A 22 -6.63 -3.02 -2.88
N TYR A 23 -7.31 -3.15 -4.01
CA TYR A 23 -8.73 -2.85 -4.14
C TYR A 23 -9.59 -3.73 -3.21
N ASN A 24 -9.33 -5.03 -3.16
CA ASN A 24 -10.00 -5.94 -2.24
C ASN A 24 -9.76 -5.56 -0.77
N LEU A 25 -8.53 -5.16 -0.43
CA LEU A 25 -8.19 -4.72 0.92
C LEU A 25 -8.91 -3.41 1.28
N GLN A 26 -9.07 -2.51 0.31
CA GLN A 26 -9.85 -1.28 0.47
C GLN A 26 -11.34 -1.57 0.74
N ILE A 27 -11.93 -2.57 0.08
CA ILE A 27 -13.31 -3.01 0.36
C ILE A 27 -13.43 -3.49 1.81
N VAL A 28 -12.46 -4.27 2.30
CA VAL A 28 -12.46 -4.76 3.67
C VAL A 28 -12.34 -3.59 4.65
N GLN A 29 -11.46 -2.62 4.40
CA GLN A 29 -11.33 -1.40 5.21
C GLN A 29 -12.64 -0.60 5.23
N ASN A 30 -13.27 -0.40 4.07
CA ASN A 30 -14.54 0.33 3.96
C ASN A 30 -15.63 -0.34 4.80
N LYS A 31 -15.78 -1.67 4.70
CA LYS A 31 -16.76 -2.42 5.51
C LYS A 31 -16.46 -2.29 7.00
N PHE A 32 -15.20 -2.47 7.39
CA PHE A 32 -14.78 -2.38 8.79
C PHE A 32 -15.08 -0.99 9.39
N CYS A 33 -14.70 0.09 8.70
CA CYS A 33 -14.92 1.45 9.19
C CYS A 33 -16.42 1.75 9.34
N ARG A 34 -17.26 1.28 8.41
CA ARG A 34 -18.72 1.45 8.49
C ARG A 34 -19.33 0.72 9.67
N THR A 35 -18.92 -0.53 9.90
CA THR A 35 -19.38 -1.30 11.06
C THR A 35 -18.89 -0.69 12.38
N ALA A 36 -17.66 -0.19 12.43
CA ALA A 36 -17.10 0.41 13.64
C ALA A 36 -17.75 1.76 13.99
N ALA A 37 -18.10 2.57 12.98
CA ALA A 37 -18.74 3.87 13.16
C ALA A 37 -20.29 3.78 13.21
N ASP A 38 -20.86 2.59 13.05
CA ASP A 38 -22.31 2.32 12.93
C ASP A 38 -23.02 3.25 11.93
N VAL A 39 -22.43 3.38 10.73
CA VAL A 39 -22.90 4.35 9.74
C VAL A 39 -23.78 3.72 8.67
N LEU A 40 -24.91 4.38 8.40
CA LEU A 40 -25.88 4.02 7.35
C LEU A 40 -25.23 3.90 5.97
N TRP A 41 -25.72 2.96 5.15
CA TRP A 41 -25.15 2.58 3.85
C TRP A 41 -25.05 3.72 2.81
N TYR A 42 -25.86 4.77 2.94
CA TYR A 42 -25.89 5.90 1.99
C TYR A 42 -24.82 6.96 2.25
N VAL A 43 -24.13 6.92 3.39
CA VAL A 43 -23.04 7.86 3.67
C VAL A 43 -21.85 7.57 2.76
N LYS A 44 -21.32 8.61 2.12
CA LYS A 44 -20.16 8.50 1.23
C LYS A 44 -18.91 8.08 2.01
N ASN A 45 -18.09 7.23 1.41
CA ASN A 45 -16.84 6.79 2.03
C ASN A 45 -15.86 7.95 2.27
N SER A 46 -15.83 8.97 1.39
CA SER A 46 -14.98 10.15 1.57
C SER A 46 -15.28 10.92 2.86
N VAL A 47 -16.56 11.07 3.20
CA VAL A 47 -17.00 11.71 4.47
C VAL A 47 -16.53 10.89 5.66
N LEU A 48 -16.69 9.56 5.62
CA LEU A 48 -16.19 8.67 6.66
C LEU A 48 -14.68 8.82 6.87
N TYR A 49 -13.89 8.81 5.79
CA TYR A 49 -12.43 8.91 5.90
C TYR A 49 -11.99 10.27 6.46
N ARG A 50 -12.65 11.36 6.06
CA ARG A 50 -12.37 12.69 6.58
C ARG A 50 -12.72 12.78 8.07
N ASP A 51 -13.90 12.31 8.46
CA ASP A 51 -14.39 12.43 9.83
C ASP A 51 -13.65 11.49 10.81
N LEU A 52 -13.17 10.33 10.34
CA LEU A 52 -12.32 9.42 11.11
C LEU A 52 -10.82 9.75 11.02
N GLU A 53 -10.42 10.75 10.22
CA GLU A 53 -9.02 11.10 9.92
C GLU A 53 -8.18 9.90 9.45
N LEU A 54 -8.80 8.93 8.78
CA LEU A 54 -8.15 7.69 8.37
C LEU A 54 -7.59 7.80 6.94
N PRO A 55 -6.33 7.39 6.71
CA PRO A 55 -5.83 7.21 5.36
C PRO A 55 -6.42 5.96 4.70
N THR A 56 -6.70 6.06 3.41
CA THR A 56 -6.97 4.93 2.51
C THR A 56 -5.84 3.91 2.57
N ILE A 57 -6.14 2.60 2.46
CA ILE A 57 -5.13 1.56 2.57
C ILE A 57 -4.01 1.73 1.55
N SER A 58 -4.34 2.18 0.33
CA SER A 58 -3.39 2.44 -0.74
C SER A 58 -2.40 3.54 -0.35
N LYS A 59 -2.89 4.67 0.18
CA LYS A 59 -2.07 5.79 0.66
C LYS A 59 -1.18 5.34 1.81
N TYR A 60 -1.76 4.67 2.80
CA TYR A 60 -1.00 4.16 3.95
C TYR A 60 0.09 3.16 3.53
N MET A 61 -0.20 2.26 2.59
CA MET A 61 0.78 1.31 2.06
C MET A 61 1.91 2.00 1.29
N LYS A 62 1.58 3.01 0.46
CA LYS A 62 2.59 3.84 -0.23
C LYS A 62 3.50 4.54 0.77
N ASP A 63 2.94 5.29 1.71
CA ASP A 63 3.70 6.04 2.72
C ASP A 63 4.56 5.10 3.59
N ALA A 64 4.02 3.94 3.98
CA ALA A 64 4.75 2.96 4.77
C ALA A 64 5.89 2.32 3.96
N SER A 65 5.67 2.04 2.68
CA SER A 65 6.72 1.53 1.80
C SER A 65 7.84 2.56 1.57
N GLU A 66 7.48 3.82 1.32
CA GLU A 66 8.45 4.90 1.11
C GLU A 66 9.31 5.10 2.37
N ARG A 67 8.69 5.15 3.55
CA ARG A 67 9.41 5.23 4.83
C ARG A 67 10.36 4.05 5.04
N PHE A 68 9.94 2.85 4.64
CA PHE A 68 10.81 1.67 4.72
C PHE A 68 12.02 1.81 3.80
N PHE A 69 11.82 2.16 2.52
CA PHE A 69 12.91 2.34 1.57
C PHE A 69 13.84 3.50 1.94
N TYR A 70 13.31 4.60 2.47
CA TYR A 70 14.08 5.72 3.00
C TYR A 70 14.94 5.32 4.22
N THR A 71 14.39 4.50 5.12
CA THR A 71 15.14 3.98 6.26
C THR A 71 16.22 3.01 5.80
N ALA A 72 15.93 2.18 4.80
CA ALA A 72 16.89 1.23 4.24
C ALA A 72 18.05 1.95 3.49
N SER A 73 17.77 3.04 2.78
CA SER A 73 18.78 3.81 2.04
C SER A 73 19.71 4.60 2.96
N SER A 74 19.23 5.02 4.13
CA SER A 74 20.03 5.71 5.16
C SER A 74 20.75 4.76 6.13
N HIS A 75 20.63 3.44 5.95
CA HIS A 75 21.18 2.46 6.89
C HIS A 75 22.72 2.34 6.75
N PRO A 76 23.48 2.24 7.86
CA PRO A 76 24.94 2.07 7.82
C PRO A 76 25.41 0.74 7.20
N ASN A 77 24.50 -0.17 6.83
CA ASN A 77 24.85 -1.50 6.31
C ASN A 77 24.77 -1.46 4.78
N PRO A 78 25.91 -1.60 4.07
CA PRO A 78 25.94 -1.51 2.61
C PRO A 78 25.07 -2.56 1.93
N LEU A 79 24.85 -3.73 2.55
CA LEU A 79 23.98 -4.76 2.00
C LEU A 79 22.52 -4.28 1.89
N LEU A 80 22.02 -3.56 2.90
CA LEU A 80 20.64 -3.06 2.88
C LEU A 80 20.46 -1.93 1.86
N VAL A 81 21.47 -1.06 1.75
CA VAL A 81 21.48 0.01 0.73
C VAL A 81 21.48 -0.59 -0.68
N SER A 82 22.26 -1.65 -0.92
CA SER A 82 22.32 -2.32 -2.22
C SER A 82 21.00 -2.97 -2.67
N VAL A 83 20.16 -3.37 -1.72
CA VAL A 83 18.82 -3.95 -2.00
C VAL A 83 17.85 -2.89 -2.49
N VAL A 84 17.96 -1.63 -2.03
CA VAL A 84 17.10 -0.52 -2.48
C VAL A 84 17.36 -0.19 -3.95
N SER A 85 18.62 -0.26 -4.39
CA SER A 85 19.04 -0.03 -5.77
C SER A 85 19.10 -1.30 -6.61
N TYR A 86 18.49 -2.40 -6.16
CA TYR A 86 18.54 -3.66 -6.88
C TYR A 86 17.75 -3.56 -8.18
N GLU A 87 18.46 -3.43 -9.30
CA GLU A 87 17.87 -3.56 -10.61
C GLU A 87 17.88 -5.05 -11.02
N PRO A 88 16.69 -5.66 -11.19
CA PRO A 88 16.62 -7.04 -11.64
C PRO A 88 17.26 -7.20 -13.03
N PRO A 89 18.12 -8.21 -13.27
CA PRO A 89 18.62 -8.48 -14.61
C PRO A 89 17.46 -8.78 -15.58
N PRO A 90 17.59 -8.38 -16.85
CA PRO A 90 16.55 -8.53 -17.86
C PRO A 90 16.10 -9.99 -17.97
N LEU A 91 14.80 -10.19 -18.20
CA LEU A 91 14.13 -11.49 -18.14
C LEU A 91 14.60 -12.42 -19.27
N HIS A 92 15.70 -13.14 -19.06
CA HIS A 92 16.04 -14.32 -19.84
C HIS A 92 15.30 -15.50 -19.21
N PHE A 93 14.15 -15.85 -19.81
CA PHE A 93 13.41 -17.10 -19.64
C PHE A 93 12.79 -17.39 -18.24
N PHE A 94 11.45 -17.34 -18.20
CA PHE A 94 10.54 -18.07 -17.30
C PHE A 94 10.65 -17.93 -15.76
N CYS A 95 11.37 -16.96 -15.21
CA CYS A 95 11.22 -16.63 -13.79
C CYS A 95 9.96 -15.76 -13.58
N ARG A 96 8.86 -16.35 -13.09
CA ARG A 96 7.68 -15.60 -12.63
C ARG A 96 8.08 -14.78 -11.39
N ARG A 97 8.41 -13.51 -11.58
CA ARG A 97 8.60 -12.54 -10.48
C ARG A 97 7.26 -11.89 -10.10
N PRO A 98 7.09 -11.44 -8.84
CA PRO A 98 6.02 -10.51 -8.48
C PRO A 98 6.09 -9.29 -9.40
N ARG A 99 4.98 -8.96 -10.07
CA ARG A 99 4.97 -8.12 -11.28
C ARG A 99 4.82 -6.61 -11.05
N SER A 100 4.61 -6.15 -9.84
CA SER A 100 4.30 -4.74 -9.62
C SER A 100 5.40 -4.16 -8.76
N VAL A 101 6.19 -3.21 -9.23
CA VAL A 101 6.57 -2.10 -8.37
C VAL A 101 5.41 -1.12 -8.56
N LEU A 102 4.93 -0.46 -7.50
CA LEU A 102 3.94 0.62 -7.61
C LEU A 102 4.57 1.89 -8.25
N LEU A 103 5.13 1.72 -9.45
CA LEU A 103 5.61 2.76 -10.37
C LEU A 103 4.56 3.06 -11.45
N ASP A 104 3.44 2.33 -11.45
CA ASP A 104 2.34 2.63 -12.35
C ASP A 104 1.84 4.06 -12.06
N PRO A 105 1.63 4.88 -13.12
CA PRO A 105 1.09 6.23 -12.97
C PRO A 105 -0.24 6.18 -12.20
N PRO A 106 -0.60 7.26 -11.47
CA PRO A 106 -1.81 7.27 -10.65
C PRO A 106 -3.02 6.85 -11.47
N ASP A 107 -3.58 5.69 -11.13
CA ASP A 107 -4.82 5.19 -11.71
C ASP A 107 -5.97 6.15 -11.41
N ASP A 108 -6.92 6.21 -12.34
CA ASP A 108 -8.13 7.05 -12.37
C ASP A 108 -8.93 7.06 -11.04
N LEU A 109 -8.76 6.01 -10.23
CA LEU A 109 -9.34 5.86 -8.88
C LEU A 109 -8.80 6.86 -7.84
N THR A 110 -7.66 7.51 -8.10
CA THR A 110 -7.15 8.61 -7.24
C THR A 110 -7.78 9.96 -7.58
N VAL A 111 -8.27 10.13 -8.81
CA VAL A 111 -8.87 11.38 -9.32
C VAL A 111 -10.29 11.56 -8.76
N GLU A 112 -11.01 10.46 -8.54
CA GLU A 112 -12.39 10.47 -8.01
C GLU A 112 -12.50 10.76 -6.50
N VAL A 113 -11.38 10.76 -5.76
CA VAL A 113 -11.37 10.94 -4.29
C VAL A 113 -11.04 12.39 -3.88
N GLU A 114 -10.49 13.19 -4.79
CA GLU A 114 -10.12 14.60 -4.53
C GLU A 114 -11.26 15.60 -4.82
N ASN A 115 -12.44 15.13 -5.25
CA ASN A 115 -13.64 15.94 -5.53
C ASN A 115 -14.77 15.77 -4.49
#